data_AF-A0A978S4H2-F1
#
_entry.id   AF-A0A978S4H2-F1
#
_cell.length_a   1.000
_cell.length_b   1.000
_cell.length_c   1.000
_cell.angle_alpha   90.00
_cell.angle_beta   90.00
_cell.angle_gamma   90.00
#
_symmetry.space_group_name_H-M   'P 1'
#
loop_
_entity.id
_entity.type
_entity.pdbx_description
1 polymer ?
#
loop_
_entity_poly.entity_id
_entity_poly.type
_entity_poly.pdbx_seq_one_letter_code
_entity_poly.pdbx_strand_id
1 'polypeptide(L)'
;MQLITFLGTGKYQPTGYKWGDEIVETPYVAEAICQVFQPDSVAVFVTQEAKAMHWEQLSSRLNSRFSAQEIPIPSGQSETEIWQIFDAVVDAVEPGSQVMFDITHAFRSIPMLVLLAAAFLQKARHVEIKGVYYGAFDFNNPQAPIVDLTPAIKLLDWLTATDKFIDTGSSAELGKLLSTIQQDFYTQKKQAELKPTKLKSFGITIENISRTLDYVRPMGLLDEAAKLENIPAEQLKTEVGAFAKPFELLLGQIQQDYGQFALANSRKADPKTVLKQQFLLLRWYVDKGFGDRATVLAREWIVSVLCLAQNANYLNRDKRKLIENQLNLIVEWQKQKGDDADIVDYTPPTITTAVTDVEQLAKFWSKLRDLRNDLAHAEMREESLSAVKLETYVNNELIQGITALFPEIIG
;
A
#
# COMPACT_ATOMS: atom_id res chain seq x y z
N MET A 1 -14.59 -9.25 -24.70
CA MET A 1 -15.09 -9.46 -23.34
C MET A 1 -15.71 -10.85 -23.25
N GLN A 2 -15.26 -11.69 -22.32
CA GLN A 2 -15.78 -13.04 -22.10
C GLN A 2 -16.67 -13.08 -20.85
N LEU A 3 -17.72 -13.91 -20.85
CA LEU A 3 -18.47 -14.28 -19.66
C LEU A 3 -18.01 -15.64 -19.13
N ILE A 4 -17.60 -15.69 -17.86
CA ILE A 4 -17.37 -16.91 -17.10
C ILE A 4 -18.64 -17.19 -16.30
N THR A 5 -19.28 -18.35 -16.51
CA THR A 5 -20.51 -18.73 -15.80
C THR A 5 -20.46 -20.19 -15.38
N PHE A 6 -21.24 -20.54 -14.37
CA PHE A 6 -21.30 -21.90 -13.82
C PHE A 6 -22.71 -22.46 -14.00
N LEU A 7 -22.82 -23.78 -14.20
CA LEU A 7 -24.09 -24.50 -14.10
C LEU A 7 -24.13 -25.36 -12.84
N GLY A 8 -25.22 -25.24 -12.10
CA GLY A 8 -25.61 -26.16 -11.04
C GLY A 8 -26.65 -27.18 -11.51
N THR A 9 -27.17 -27.97 -10.57
CA THR A 9 -28.19 -29.02 -10.78
C THR A 9 -29.58 -28.59 -10.31
N GLY A 10 -29.79 -27.29 -10.10
CA GLY A 10 -31.07 -26.74 -9.63
C GLY A 10 -32.16 -26.85 -10.69
N LYS A 11 -33.42 -26.94 -10.28
CA LYS A 11 -34.55 -26.91 -11.21
C LYS A 11 -34.81 -25.47 -11.67
N TYR A 12 -34.20 -25.07 -12.77
CA TYR A 12 -34.37 -23.72 -13.32
C TYR A 12 -35.78 -23.51 -13.86
N GLN A 13 -36.37 -22.38 -13.47
CA GLN A 13 -37.72 -21.98 -13.88
C GLN A 13 -37.65 -20.65 -14.64
N PRO A 14 -38.49 -20.44 -15.66
CA PRO A 14 -38.60 -19.15 -16.31
C PRO A 14 -38.79 -18.01 -15.29
N THR A 15 -37.89 -17.03 -15.33
CA THR A 15 -37.85 -15.90 -14.41
C THR A 15 -37.52 -14.63 -15.18
N GLY A 16 -38.14 -13.51 -14.83
CA GLY A 16 -37.78 -12.20 -15.33
C GLY A 16 -36.54 -11.67 -14.63
N TYR A 17 -35.36 -11.91 -15.18
CA TYR A 17 -34.13 -11.35 -14.63
C TYR A 17 -34.02 -9.86 -14.95
N LYS A 18 -33.87 -9.03 -13.93
CA LYS A 18 -33.91 -7.57 -14.05
C LYS A 18 -32.54 -6.93 -13.85
N TRP A 19 -32.14 -6.06 -14.79
CA TRP A 19 -30.96 -5.19 -14.67
C TRP A 19 -31.32 -3.76 -15.06
N GLY A 20 -31.32 -2.84 -14.09
CA GLY A 20 -31.86 -1.49 -14.31
C GLY A 20 -33.34 -1.56 -14.72
N ASP A 21 -33.66 -1.04 -15.90
CA ASP A 21 -35.01 -1.08 -16.50
C ASP A 21 -35.21 -2.27 -17.46
N GLU A 22 -34.13 -3.00 -17.79
CA GLU A 22 -34.21 -4.17 -18.67
C GLU A 22 -34.66 -5.41 -17.91
N ILE A 23 -35.54 -6.20 -18.52
CA ILE A 23 -36.03 -7.48 -17.99
C ILE A 23 -35.90 -8.52 -19.09
N VAL A 24 -35.25 -9.64 -18.76
CA VAL A 24 -35.08 -10.78 -19.66
C VAL A 24 -35.74 -11.99 -19.03
N GLU A 25 -36.80 -12.49 -19.68
CA GLU A 25 -37.51 -13.71 -19.29
C GLU A 25 -36.74 -14.95 -19.76
N THR A 26 -36.13 -15.67 -18.83
CA THR A 26 -35.38 -16.90 -19.14
C THR A 26 -35.24 -17.78 -17.90
N PRO A 27 -35.14 -19.12 -18.04
CA PRO A 27 -34.71 -19.97 -16.94
C PRO A 27 -33.22 -19.81 -16.60
N TYR A 28 -32.39 -19.26 -17.48
CA TYR A 28 -30.93 -19.20 -17.32
C TYR A 28 -30.44 -17.76 -17.14
N VAL A 29 -30.00 -17.40 -15.94
CA VAL A 29 -29.42 -16.07 -15.66
C VAL A 29 -28.25 -15.73 -16.58
N ALA A 30 -27.43 -16.70 -16.97
CA ALA A 30 -26.36 -16.52 -17.96
C ALA A 30 -26.88 -15.99 -19.32
N GLU A 31 -28.07 -16.43 -19.76
CA GLU A 31 -28.72 -15.89 -20.97
C GLU A 31 -29.12 -14.43 -20.78
N ALA A 32 -29.69 -14.08 -19.62
CA ALA A 32 -30.04 -12.70 -19.29
C ALA A 32 -28.81 -11.79 -19.26
N ILE A 33 -27.73 -12.21 -18.60
CA ILE A 33 -26.45 -11.48 -18.57
C ILE A 33 -25.88 -11.32 -19.97
N CYS A 34 -25.92 -12.35 -20.82
CA CYS A 34 -25.46 -12.22 -22.20
C CYS A 34 -26.30 -11.21 -23.01
N GLN A 35 -27.62 -11.21 -22.82
CA GLN A 35 -28.51 -10.25 -23.51
C GLN A 35 -28.27 -8.80 -23.05
N VAL A 36 -28.03 -8.58 -21.76
CA VAL A 36 -27.79 -7.24 -21.20
C VAL A 36 -26.40 -6.72 -21.58
N PHE A 37 -25.35 -7.54 -21.45
CA PHE A 37 -23.96 -7.08 -21.54
C PHE A 37 -23.24 -7.44 -22.84
N GLN A 38 -23.84 -8.27 -23.70
CA GLN A 38 -23.34 -8.64 -25.03
C GLN A 38 -21.85 -9.06 -25.04
N PRO A 39 -21.45 -10.11 -24.30
CA PRO A 39 -20.08 -10.63 -24.36
C PRO A 39 -19.76 -11.27 -25.73
N ASP A 40 -18.49 -11.33 -26.11
CA ASP A 40 -18.03 -11.96 -27.35
C ASP A 40 -18.07 -13.50 -27.27
N SER A 41 -17.81 -14.05 -26.08
CA SER A 41 -17.76 -15.49 -25.83
C SER A 41 -18.22 -15.83 -24.40
N VAL A 42 -18.64 -17.07 -24.21
CA VAL A 42 -19.14 -17.57 -22.92
C VAL A 42 -18.43 -18.89 -22.59
N ALA A 43 -17.73 -18.92 -21.45
CA ALA A 43 -17.17 -20.14 -20.88
C ALA A 43 -18.11 -20.65 -19.78
N VAL A 44 -18.69 -21.82 -19.99
CA VAL A 44 -19.68 -22.44 -19.10
C VAL A 44 -19.04 -23.59 -18.35
N PHE A 45 -18.81 -23.39 -17.06
CA PHE A 45 -18.21 -24.35 -16.16
C PHE A 45 -19.26 -25.33 -15.64
N VAL A 46 -19.05 -26.62 -15.88
CA VAL A 46 -20.07 -27.65 -15.66
C VAL A 46 -19.50 -28.88 -14.95
N THR A 47 -20.20 -29.39 -13.95
CA THR A 47 -19.98 -30.77 -13.49
C THR A 47 -20.66 -31.74 -14.45
N GLN A 48 -20.35 -33.03 -14.33
CA GLN A 48 -20.99 -34.07 -15.14
C GLN A 48 -22.53 -34.06 -15.01
N GLU A 49 -23.04 -33.88 -13.80
CA GLU A 49 -24.48 -33.86 -13.51
C GLU A 49 -25.14 -32.58 -14.05
N ALA A 50 -24.52 -31.42 -13.82
CA ALA A 50 -25.04 -30.14 -14.31
C ALA A 50 -25.08 -30.10 -15.85
N LYS A 51 -24.05 -30.66 -16.50
CA LYS A 51 -24.00 -30.82 -17.96
C LYS A 51 -25.19 -31.64 -18.46
N ALA A 52 -25.44 -32.81 -17.86
CA ALA A 52 -26.53 -33.70 -18.28
C ALA A 52 -27.92 -33.06 -18.14
N MET A 53 -28.10 -32.12 -17.20
CA MET A 53 -29.39 -31.47 -16.96
C MET A 53 -29.62 -30.22 -17.84
N HIS A 54 -28.59 -29.41 -18.06
CA HIS A 54 -28.78 -28.02 -18.49
C HIS A 54 -27.96 -27.58 -19.72
N TRP A 55 -26.88 -28.27 -20.06
CA TRP A 55 -25.94 -27.79 -21.09
C TRP A 55 -26.58 -27.64 -22.47
N GLU A 56 -27.32 -28.65 -22.94
CA GLU A 56 -27.93 -28.64 -24.28
C GLU A 56 -28.97 -27.51 -24.41
N GLN A 57 -29.73 -27.27 -23.35
CA GLN A 57 -30.76 -26.22 -23.31
C GLN A 57 -30.13 -24.82 -23.25
N LEU A 58 -29.09 -24.61 -22.45
CA LEU A 58 -28.40 -23.33 -22.40
C LEU A 58 -27.64 -23.04 -23.70
N SER A 59 -26.87 -24.01 -24.21
CA SER A 59 -26.07 -23.85 -25.43
C SER A 59 -26.94 -23.55 -26.65
N SER A 60 -28.08 -24.22 -26.82
CA SER A 60 -29.02 -23.93 -27.91
C SER A 60 -29.60 -22.50 -27.86
N ARG A 61 -29.80 -21.94 -26.66
CA ARG A 61 -30.24 -20.55 -26.47
C ARG A 61 -29.13 -19.54 -26.79
N LEU A 62 -27.91 -19.80 -26.32
CA LEU A 62 -26.77 -18.91 -26.51
C LEU A 62 -26.19 -18.94 -27.93
N ASN A 63 -26.05 -20.12 -28.55
CA ASN A 63 -25.31 -20.32 -29.80
C ASN A 63 -25.89 -19.61 -31.03
N SER A 64 -27.11 -19.07 -30.92
CA SER A 64 -27.68 -18.21 -31.95
C SER A 64 -26.99 -16.85 -32.05
N ARG A 65 -26.31 -16.40 -30.97
CA ARG A 65 -25.72 -15.06 -30.86
C ARG A 65 -24.34 -15.02 -30.18
N PHE A 66 -24.02 -16.02 -29.37
CA PHE A 66 -22.81 -16.06 -28.54
C PHE A 66 -22.08 -17.38 -28.71
N SER A 67 -20.75 -17.36 -28.70
CA SER A 67 -19.94 -18.58 -28.74
C SER A 67 -19.82 -19.18 -27.34
N ALA A 68 -20.68 -20.15 -27.02
CA ALA A 68 -20.65 -20.85 -25.73
C ALA A 68 -19.78 -22.12 -25.78
N GLN A 69 -18.82 -22.23 -24.86
CA GLN A 69 -17.95 -23.38 -24.71
C GLN A 69 -18.15 -24.02 -23.33
N GLU A 70 -18.30 -25.35 -23.30
CA GLU A 70 -18.31 -26.10 -22.04
C GLU A 70 -16.89 -26.28 -21.49
N ILE A 71 -16.74 -26.10 -20.18
CA ILE A 71 -15.50 -26.37 -19.44
C ILE A 71 -15.83 -27.34 -18.30
N PRO A 72 -15.37 -28.60 -18.38
CA PRO A 72 -15.64 -29.58 -17.34
C PRO A 72 -14.87 -29.26 -16.07
N ILE A 73 -15.56 -29.31 -14.93
CA ILE A 73 -14.97 -29.16 -13.60
C ILE A 73 -15.44 -30.25 -12.63
N PRO A 74 -14.62 -30.58 -11.61
CA PRO A 74 -15.05 -31.47 -10.54
C PRO A 74 -16.06 -30.80 -9.60
N SER A 75 -16.51 -31.54 -8.59
CA SER A 75 -17.53 -31.09 -7.66
C SER A 75 -17.03 -30.15 -6.54
N GLY A 76 -15.72 -29.95 -6.41
CA GLY A 76 -15.12 -29.10 -5.37
C GLY A 76 -15.25 -29.66 -3.95
N GLN A 77 -15.30 -30.98 -3.79
CA GLN A 77 -15.50 -31.63 -2.47
C GLN A 77 -14.19 -31.90 -1.71
N SER A 78 -13.04 -31.71 -2.36
CA SER A 78 -11.72 -31.87 -1.76
C SER A 78 -10.81 -30.70 -2.15
N GLU A 79 -9.71 -30.53 -1.42
CA GLU A 79 -8.69 -29.52 -1.74
C GLU A 79 -8.14 -29.70 -3.17
N THR A 80 -7.88 -30.93 -3.59
CA THR A 80 -7.45 -31.24 -4.96
C THR A 80 -8.47 -30.77 -5.99
N GLU A 81 -9.76 -31.02 -5.76
CA GLU A 81 -10.82 -30.56 -6.67
C GLU A 81 -10.94 -29.03 -6.69
N ILE A 82 -10.72 -28.36 -5.55
CA ILE A 82 -10.70 -26.89 -5.47
C ILE A 82 -9.60 -26.33 -6.38
N TRP A 83 -8.39 -26.88 -6.34
CA TRP A 83 -7.29 -26.45 -7.21
C TRP A 83 -7.54 -26.75 -8.68
N GLN A 84 -8.16 -27.89 -9.01
CA GLN A 84 -8.58 -28.19 -10.38
C GLN A 84 -9.61 -27.18 -10.92
N ILE A 85 -10.54 -26.71 -10.09
CA ILE A 85 -11.48 -25.65 -10.47
C ILE A 85 -10.75 -24.33 -10.68
N PHE A 86 -9.81 -23.99 -9.78
CA PHE A 86 -8.99 -22.79 -9.91
C PHE A 86 -8.21 -22.79 -11.23
N ASP A 87 -7.50 -23.88 -11.54
CA ASP A 87 -6.74 -24.05 -12.77
C ASP A 87 -7.65 -23.92 -14.01
N ALA A 88 -8.81 -24.57 -14.01
CA ALA A 88 -9.76 -24.46 -15.10
C ALA A 88 -10.25 -23.02 -15.32
N VAL A 89 -10.47 -22.25 -14.25
CA VAL A 89 -10.86 -20.83 -14.35
C VAL A 89 -9.72 -19.99 -14.89
N VAL A 90 -8.49 -20.23 -14.44
CA VAL A 90 -7.30 -19.49 -14.89
C VAL A 90 -7.00 -19.78 -16.36
N ASP A 91 -7.05 -21.04 -16.78
CA ASP A 91 -6.76 -21.47 -18.15
C ASP A 91 -7.83 -21.01 -19.15
N ALA A 92 -9.05 -20.75 -18.69
CA ALA A 92 -10.12 -20.22 -19.53
C ALA A 92 -9.98 -18.72 -19.84
N VAL A 93 -9.12 -18.00 -19.11
CA VAL A 93 -9.01 -16.55 -19.15
C VAL A 93 -7.66 -16.11 -19.69
N GLU A 94 -7.68 -15.44 -20.84
CA GLU A 94 -6.48 -14.91 -21.47
C GLU A 94 -5.88 -13.72 -20.67
N PRO A 95 -4.54 -13.62 -20.55
CA PRO A 95 -3.90 -12.46 -19.92
C PRO A 95 -4.27 -11.14 -20.61
N GLY A 96 -4.51 -10.09 -19.83
CA GLY A 96 -4.88 -8.76 -20.35
C GLY A 96 -6.30 -8.65 -20.92
N SER A 97 -7.09 -9.73 -20.88
CA SER A 97 -8.45 -9.75 -21.40
C SER A 97 -9.46 -9.05 -20.48
N GLN A 98 -10.67 -8.84 -20.99
CA GLN A 98 -11.81 -8.29 -20.26
C GLN A 98 -12.79 -9.40 -19.94
N VAL A 99 -13.14 -9.56 -18.67
CA VAL A 99 -13.95 -10.70 -18.21
C VAL A 99 -15.08 -10.25 -17.28
N MET A 100 -16.23 -10.89 -17.43
CA MET A 100 -17.33 -10.84 -16.47
C MET A 100 -17.51 -12.22 -15.83
N PHE A 101 -17.94 -12.25 -14.58
CA PHE A 101 -18.24 -13.48 -13.86
C PHE A 101 -19.73 -13.52 -13.50
N ASP A 102 -20.37 -14.65 -13.73
CA ASP A 102 -21.68 -15.02 -13.17
C ASP A 102 -21.48 -16.11 -12.14
N ILE A 103 -21.76 -15.81 -10.87
CA ILE A 103 -21.61 -16.75 -9.76
C ILE A 103 -22.93 -17.35 -9.29
N THR A 104 -24.04 -17.12 -10.01
CA THR A 104 -25.41 -17.44 -9.57
C THR A 104 -25.63 -18.92 -9.31
N HIS A 105 -25.18 -19.77 -10.23
CA HIS A 105 -25.37 -21.22 -10.14
C HIS A 105 -24.09 -21.98 -9.78
N ALA A 106 -23.03 -21.25 -9.39
CA ALA A 106 -21.90 -21.86 -8.71
C ALA A 106 -22.37 -22.39 -7.35
N PHE A 107 -22.05 -23.63 -7.02
CA PHE A 107 -22.58 -24.30 -5.83
C PHE A 107 -21.53 -24.39 -4.72
N ARG A 108 -21.99 -24.43 -3.46
CA ARG A 108 -21.15 -24.55 -2.25
C ARG A 108 -20.04 -23.50 -2.18
N SER A 109 -18.78 -23.92 -2.16
CA SER A 109 -17.59 -23.07 -2.02
C SER A 109 -17.14 -22.41 -3.33
N ILE A 110 -17.67 -22.84 -4.48
CA ILE A 110 -17.24 -22.35 -5.80
C ILE A 110 -17.44 -20.83 -5.96
N PRO A 111 -18.57 -20.21 -5.57
CA PRO A 111 -18.71 -18.75 -5.65
C PRO A 111 -17.58 -17.98 -4.95
N MET A 112 -17.17 -18.45 -3.76
CA MET A 112 -16.07 -17.86 -3.00
C MET A 112 -14.72 -18.06 -3.69
N LEU A 113 -14.45 -19.28 -4.19
CA LEU A 113 -13.24 -19.59 -4.94
C LEU A 113 -13.13 -18.70 -6.19
N VAL A 114 -14.23 -18.54 -6.94
CA VAL A 114 -14.27 -17.74 -8.17
C VAL A 114 -14.04 -16.27 -7.89
N LEU A 115 -14.60 -15.73 -6.80
CA LEU A 115 -14.35 -14.35 -6.39
C LEU A 115 -12.85 -14.13 -6.10
N LEU A 116 -12.21 -15.06 -5.40
CA LEU A 116 -10.77 -15.01 -5.13
C LEU A 116 -9.94 -15.21 -6.39
N ALA A 117 -10.34 -16.11 -7.29
CA ALA A 117 -9.68 -16.34 -8.57
C ALA A 117 -9.77 -15.11 -9.48
N ALA A 118 -10.92 -14.43 -9.53
CA ALA A 118 -11.10 -13.19 -10.27
C ALA A 118 -10.15 -12.08 -9.77
N ALA A 119 -10.01 -11.94 -8.44
CA ALA A 119 -9.06 -11.00 -7.86
C ALA A 119 -7.60 -11.39 -8.16
N PHE A 120 -7.29 -12.67 -8.08
CA PHE A 120 -5.96 -13.19 -8.42
C PHE A 120 -5.62 -12.93 -9.90
N LEU A 121 -6.53 -13.21 -10.82
CA LEU A 121 -6.37 -12.96 -12.26
C LEU A 121 -6.17 -11.48 -12.56
N GLN A 122 -6.89 -10.59 -11.88
CA GLN A 122 -6.72 -9.15 -12.01
C GLN A 122 -5.29 -8.72 -11.69
N LYS A 123 -4.67 -9.29 -10.65
CA LYS A 123 -3.31 -8.96 -10.22
C LYS A 123 -2.23 -9.68 -11.03
N ALA A 124 -2.36 -11.00 -11.20
CA ALA A 124 -1.32 -11.88 -11.74
C ALA A 124 -1.34 -11.98 -13.27
N ARG A 125 -2.48 -11.69 -13.91
CA ARG A 125 -2.67 -11.80 -15.37
C ARG A 125 -3.15 -10.49 -16.01
N HIS A 126 -3.23 -9.40 -15.23
CA HIS A 126 -3.71 -8.10 -15.69
C HIS A 126 -5.10 -8.15 -16.36
N VAL A 127 -5.96 -9.07 -15.89
CA VAL A 127 -7.33 -9.21 -16.39
C VAL A 127 -8.17 -8.04 -15.90
N GLU A 128 -8.93 -7.43 -16.80
CA GLU A 128 -9.88 -6.37 -16.44
C GLU A 128 -11.24 -6.99 -16.11
N ILE A 129 -11.57 -7.02 -14.82
CA ILE A 129 -12.86 -7.49 -14.32
C ILE A 129 -13.92 -6.42 -14.60
N LYS A 130 -14.79 -6.67 -15.60
CA LYS A 130 -15.87 -5.76 -15.99
C LYS A 130 -17.11 -5.89 -15.11
N GLY A 131 -17.29 -7.05 -14.48
CA GLY A 131 -18.44 -7.32 -13.63
C GLY A 131 -18.34 -8.66 -12.90
N VAL A 132 -18.86 -8.73 -11.68
CA VAL A 132 -19.18 -9.98 -10.99
C VAL A 132 -20.65 -9.94 -10.65
N TYR A 133 -21.45 -10.82 -11.22
CA TYR A 133 -22.90 -10.76 -11.19
C TYR A 133 -23.50 -11.96 -10.47
N TYR A 134 -24.62 -11.70 -9.79
CA TYR A 134 -25.43 -12.69 -9.10
C TYR A 134 -26.91 -12.44 -9.36
N GLY A 135 -27.61 -13.40 -9.95
CA GLY A 135 -29.06 -13.40 -10.07
C GLY A 135 -29.71 -13.81 -8.76
N ALA A 136 -30.34 -12.85 -8.07
CA ALA A 136 -31.01 -13.10 -6.80
C ALA A 136 -32.41 -13.70 -7.04
N PHE A 137 -32.45 -14.94 -7.52
CA PHE A 137 -33.68 -15.69 -7.71
C PHE A 137 -34.38 -15.94 -6.36
N ASP A 138 -35.66 -15.58 -6.28
CA ASP A 138 -36.55 -15.88 -5.17
C ASP A 138 -37.91 -16.32 -5.73
N PHE A 139 -38.40 -17.47 -5.28
CA PHE A 139 -39.70 -18.01 -5.69
C PHE A 139 -40.86 -17.04 -5.43
N ASN A 140 -40.73 -16.15 -4.45
CA ASN A 140 -41.75 -15.17 -4.12
C ASN A 140 -41.67 -13.88 -4.94
N ASN A 141 -40.60 -13.73 -5.75
CA ASN A 141 -40.37 -12.54 -6.54
C ASN A 141 -40.38 -12.88 -8.04
N PRO A 142 -41.39 -12.45 -8.81
CA PRO A 142 -41.46 -12.72 -10.24
C PRO A 142 -40.33 -12.05 -11.03
N GLN A 143 -39.66 -11.04 -10.46
CA GLN A 143 -38.54 -10.33 -11.08
C GLN A 143 -37.27 -10.44 -10.23
N ALA A 144 -36.40 -11.40 -10.58
CA ALA A 144 -35.14 -11.61 -9.88
C ALA A 144 -34.11 -10.55 -10.30
N PRO A 145 -33.60 -9.70 -9.39
CA PRO A 145 -32.60 -8.72 -9.76
C PRO A 145 -31.25 -9.39 -10.04
N ILE A 146 -30.55 -8.91 -11.06
CA ILE A 146 -29.13 -9.17 -11.27
C ILE A 146 -28.37 -8.15 -10.41
N VAL A 147 -27.61 -8.64 -9.44
CA VAL A 147 -26.84 -7.83 -8.48
C VAL A 147 -25.38 -7.77 -8.91
N ASP A 148 -24.81 -6.57 -8.91
CA ASP A 148 -23.39 -6.35 -9.14
C ASP A 148 -22.58 -6.47 -7.84
N LEU A 149 -21.78 -7.51 -7.77
CA LEU A 149 -20.86 -7.85 -6.69
C LEU A 149 -19.41 -7.43 -6.98
N THR A 150 -19.14 -6.72 -8.07
CA THR A 150 -17.83 -6.11 -8.35
C THR A 150 -17.27 -5.30 -7.17
N PRO A 151 -18.08 -4.59 -6.35
CA PRO A 151 -17.57 -3.94 -5.13
C PRO A 151 -16.84 -4.87 -4.16
N ALA A 152 -17.16 -6.17 -4.12
CA ALA A 152 -16.47 -7.15 -3.29
C ALA A 152 -15.02 -7.42 -3.75
N ILE A 153 -14.76 -7.39 -5.06
CA ILE A 153 -13.38 -7.48 -5.59
C ILE A 153 -12.57 -6.27 -5.16
N LYS A 154 -13.17 -5.07 -5.21
CA LYS A 154 -12.51 -3.83 -4.75
C LYS A 154 -12.14 -3.86 -3.27
N LEU A 155 -12.84 -4.66 -2.45
CA LEU A 155 -12.46 -4.84 -1.04
C LEU A 155 -11.09 -5.50 -0.88
N LEU A 156 -10.70 -6.38 -1.81
CA LEU A 156 -9.38 -7.00 -1.81
C LEU A 156 -8.27 -6.00 -2.15
N ASP A 157 -8.54 -5.02 -3.02
CA ASP A 157 -7.61 -3.90 -3.25
C ASP A 157 -7.38 -3.10 -1.97
N TRP A 158 -8.45 -2.82 -1.21
CA TRP A 158 -8.33 -2.17 0.09
C TRP A 158 -7.53 -3.02 1.07
N LEU A 159 -7.78 -4.33 1.13
CA LEU A 159 -7.04 -5.25 2.00
C LEU A 159 -5.53 -5.21 1.71
N THR A 160 -5.12 -5.37 0.46
CA THR A 160 -3.70 -5.32 0.07
C THR A 160 -3.07 -3.96 0.38
N ALA A 161 -3.77 -2.87 0.06
CA ALA A 161 -3.27 -1.52 0.33
C ALA A 161 -3.16 -1.22 1.84
N THR A 162 -4.05 -1.81 2.64
CA THR A 162 -4.06 -1.72 4.11
C THR A 162 -2.88 -2.46 4.72
N ASP A 163 -2.69 -3.72 4.32
CA ASP A 163 -1.60 -4.58 4.77
C ASP A 163 -0.25 -3.90 4.53
N LYS A 164 -0.06 -3.37 3.31
CA LYS A 164 1.13 -2.58 2.95
C LYS A 164 1.32 -1.36 3.85
N PHE A 165 0.26 -0.61 4.17
CA PHE A 165 0.36 0.54 5.06
C PHE A 165 0.72 0.12 6.49
N ILE A 166 0.11 -0.93 7.02
CA ILE A 166 0.40 -1.42 8.38
C ILE A 166 1.86 -1.83 8.48
N ASP A 167 2.36 -2.63 7.53
CA ASP A 167 3.71 -3.17 7.59
C ASP A 167 4.77 -2.13 7.27
N THR A 168 4.57 -1.33 6.22
CA THR A 168 5.64 -0.46 5.67
C THR A 168 5.42 1.03 5.94
N GLY A 169 4.23 1.42 6.40
CA GLY A 169 3.84 2.83 6.49
C GLY A 169 3.55 3.51 5.15
N SER A 170 3.64 2.79 4.02
CA SER A 170 3.30 3.35 2.70
C SER A 170 1.79 3.33 2.48
N SER A 171 1.20 4.50 2.26
CA SER A 171 -0.20 4.72 1.88
C SER A 171 -0.38 5.03 0.39
N ALA A 172 0.65 4.81 -0.44
CA ALA A 172 0.60 5.13 -1.87
C ALA A 172 -0.59 4.46 -2.61
N GLU A 173 -0.86 3.19 -2.32
CA GLU A 173 -1.97 2.46 -2.94
C GLU A 173 -3.33 2.92 -2.41
N LEU A 174 -3.42 3.21 -1.10
CA LEU A 174 -4.63 3.78 -0.49
C LEU A 174 -4.98 5.13 -1.11
N GLY A 175 -3.99 6.00 -1.29
CA GLY A 175 -4.19 7.31 -1.90
C GLY A 175 -4.65 7.22 -3.36
N LYS A 176 -4.14 6.24 -4.11
CA LYS A 176 -4.56 5.97 -5.49
C LYS A 176 -6.02 5.52 -5.54
N LEU A 177 -6.45 4.64 -4.63
CA LEU A 177 -7.85 4.20 -4.54
C LEU A 177 -8.79 5.38 -4.28
N LEU A 178 -8.46 6.24 -3.31
CA LEU A 178 -9.26 7.44 -2.99
C LEU A 178 -9.35 8.42 -4.17
N SER A 179 -8.21 8.67 -4.84
CA SER A 179 -8.14 9.52 -6.03
C SER A 179 -8.99 8.97 -7.17
N THR A 180 -8.96 7.65 -7.37
CA THR A 180 -9.72 6.95 -8.42
C THR A 180 -11.22 7.05 -8.17
N ILE A 181 -11.68 6.84 -6.93
CA ILE A 181 -13.10 6.98 -6.56
C ILE A 181 -13.64 8.36 -6.93
N GLN A 182 -12.93 9.43 -6.54
CA GLN A 182 -13.37 10.78 -6.88
C GLN A 182 -13.34 11.01 -8.39
N GLN A 183 -12.30 10.55 -9.09
CA GLN A 183 -12.20 10.69 -10.54
C GLN A 183 -13.32 9.96 -11.30
N ASP A 184 -13.63 8.73 -10.90
CA ASP A 184 -14.69 7.92 -11.50
C ASP A 184 -16.06 8.58 -11.31
N PHE A 185 -16.33 9.13 -10.12
CA PHE A 185 -17.58 9.84 -9.84
C PHE A 185 -17.87 10.96 -10.85
N TYR A 186 -16.86 11.80 -11.14
CA TYR A 186 -17.01 12.90 -12.10
C TYR A 186 -16.97 12.44 -13.55
N THR A 187 -16.17 11.43 -13.88
CA THR A 187 -16.07 10.88 -15.25
C THR A 187 -17.39 10.23 -15.68
N GLN A 188 -18.06 9.54 -14.75
CA GLN A 188 -19.36 8.91 -14.96
C GLN A 188 -20.53 9.90 -14.86
N LYS A 189 -20.27 11.20 -14.64
CA LYS A 189 -21.28 12.26 -14.52
C LYS A 189 -22.40 11.93 -13.52
N LYS A 190 -22.06 11.22 -12.43
CA LYS A 190 -23.05 10.81 -11.42
C LYS A 190 -23.68 12.04 -10.77
N GLN A 191 -25.01 12.06 -10.71
CA GLN A 191 -25.76 13.05 -9.95
C GLN A 191 -26.06 12.47 -8.56
N ALA A 192 -25.55 13.13 -7.53
CA ALA A 192 -25.82 12.80 -6.13
C ALA A 192 -25.79 14.09 -5.31
N GLU A 193 -26.55 14.11 -4.22
CA GLU A 193 -26.57 15.23 -3.25
C GLU A 193 -25.20 15.40 -2.59
N LEU A 194 -24.59 14.29 -2.15
CA LEU A 194 -23.22 14.24 -1.66
C LEU A 194 -22.25 13.98 -2.82
N LYS A 195 -21.14 14.72 -2.86
CA LYS A 195 -20.09 14.56 -3.87
C LYS A 195 -18.72 14.42 -3.22
N PRO A 196 -17.84 13.55 -3.73
CA PRO A 196 -16.46 13.49 -3.26
C PRO A 196 -15.70 14.72 -3.77
N THR A 197 -15.14 15.52 -2.87
CA THR A 197 -14.36 16.72 -3.19
C THR A 197 -12.98 16.70 -2.55
N LYS A 198 -12.79 15.94 -1.47
CA LYS A 198 -11.58 15.87 -0.66
C LYS A 198 -10.78 14.58 -0.83
N LEU A 199 -11.41 13.49 -1.28
CA LEU A 199 -10.76 12.17 -1.41
C LEU A 199 -9.48 12.23 -2.24
N LYS A 200 -9.50 12.91 -3.39
CA LYS A 200 -8.33 13.07 -4.26
C LYS A 200 -7.22 13.91 -3.63
N SER A 201 -7.56 15.04 -3.01
CA SER A 201 -6.55 15.87 -2.34
C SER A 201 -5.91 15.14 -1.16
N PHE A 202 -6.71 14.40 -0.38
CA PHE A 202 -6.22 13.58 0.72
C PHE A 202 -5.36 12.42 0.20
N GLY A 203 -5.83 11.71 -0.82
CA GLY A 203 -5.10 10.62 -1.48
C GLY A 203 -3.73 11.06 -2.01
N ILE A 204 -3.66 12.20 -2.71
CA ILE A 204 -2.40 12.78 -3.18
C ILE A 204 -1.47 13.14 -2.01
N THR A 205 -2.02 13.66 -0.90
CA THR A 205 -1.22 14.06 0.27
C THR A 205 -0.55 12.83 0.91
N ILE A 206 -1.30 11.76 1.15
CA ILE A 206 -0.76 10.53 1.76
C ILE A 206 0.20 9.79 0.80
N GLU A 207 -0.03 9.85 -0.52
CA GLU A 207 0.93 9.40 -1.54
C GLU A 207 2.25 10.19 -1.51
N ASN A 208 2.19 11.51 -1.35
CA ASN A 208 3.38 12.34 -1.24
C ASN A 208 4.13 12.04 0.06
N ILE A 209 3.43 11.83 1.18
CA ILE A 209 4.04 11.42 2.45
C ILE A 209 4.81 10.12 2.27
N SER A 210 4.19 9.11 1.66
CA SER A 210 4.85 7.83 1.35
C SER A 210 6.13 8.03 0.53
N ARG A 211 6.08 8.85 -0.52
CA ARG A 211 7.27 9.19 -1.31
C ARG A 211 8.35 9.88 -0.48
N THR A 212 7.99 10.79 0.43
CA THR A 212 8.98 11.46 1.29
C THR A 212 9.62 10.50 2.30
N LEU A 213 8.87 9.52 2.79
CA LEU A 213 9.38 8.44 3.64
C LEU A 213 10.33 7.52 2.87
N ASP A 214 9.95 7.10 1.65
CA ASP A 214 10.77 6.19 0.85
C ASP A 214 12.11 6.81 0.42
N TYR A 215 12.11 8.10 0.08
CA TYR A 215 13.30 8.80 -0.41
C TYR A 215 14.05 9.61 0.65
N VAL A 216 13.75 9.40 1.94
CA VAL A 216 14.41 10.08 3.06
C VAL A 216 14.44 11.60 2.84
N ARG A 217 13.26 12.20 2.70
CA ARG A 217 13.07 13.64 2.49
C ARG A 217 12.46 14.28 3.73
N PRO A 218 13.19 14.36 4.87
CA PRO A 218 12.63 14.78 6.15
C PRO A 218 11.94 16.15 6.08
N MET A 219 12.57 17.16 5.48
CA MET A 219 11.95 18.49 5.35
C MET A 219 10.65 18.45 4.54
N GLY A 220 10.61 17.67 3.46
CA GLY A 220 9.42 17.50 2.63
C GLY A 220 8.32 16.75 3.37
N LEU A 221 8.67 15.73 4.16
CA LEU A 221 7.74 15.00 4.99
C LEU A 221 7.03 15.92 5.97
N LEU A 222 7.77 16.77 6.70
CA LEU A 222 7.20 17.67 7.70
C LEU A 222 6.14 18.60 7.10
N ASP A 223 6.44 19.19 5.94
CA ASP A 223 5.54 20.08 5.23
C ASP A 223 4.33 19.33 4.65
N GLU A 224 4.51 18.09 4.14
CA GLU A 224 3.41 17.29 3.62
C GLU A 224 2.48 16.76 4.72
N ALA A 225 3.05 16.32 5.85
CA ALA A 225 2.30 15.92 7.03
C ALA A 225 1.43 17.08 7.56
N ALA A 226 1.96 18.30 7.59
CA ALA A 226 1.19 19.49 7.96
C ALA A 226 0.04 19.82 6.99
N LYS A 227 0.09 19.35 5.73
CA LYS A 227 -1.06 19.52 4.81
C LYS A 227 -2.26 18.66 5.20
N LEU A 228 -2.06 17.54 5.90
CA LEU A 228 -3.16 16.71 6.38
C LEU A 228 -4.08 17.50 7.32
N GLU A 229 -3.51 18.37 8.16
CA GLU A 229 -4.26 19.21 9.11
C GLU A 229 -5.13 20.26 8.41
N ASN A 230 -4.77 20.64 7.18
CA ASN A 230 -5.54 21.60 6.38
C ASN A 230 -6.74 20.98 5.66
N ILE A 231 -6.89 19.65 5.70
CA ILE A 231 -8.02 18.96 5.07
C ILE A 231 -9.19 18.92 6.06
N PRO A 232 -10.38 19.46 5.72
CA PRO A 232 -11.50 19.52 6.65
C PRO A 232 -11.93 18.12 7.12
N ALA A 233 -11.69 17.78 8.39
CA ALA A 233 -11.85 16.43 8.93
C ALA A 233 -13.31 15.93 8.84
N GLU A 234 -14.29 16.76 9.20
CA GLU A 234 -15.70 16.37 9.16
C GLU A 234 -16.19 16.09 7.73
N GLN A 235 -15.76 16.91 6.77
CA GLN A 235 -16.12 16.70 5.36
C GLN A 235 -15.44 15.44 4.82
N LEU A 236 -14.16 15.25 5.12
CA LEU A 236 -13.41 14.06 4.71
C LEU A 236 -14.04 12.78 5.28
N LYS A 237 -14.37 12.78 6.58
CA LYS A 237 -15.03 11.65 7.24
C LYS A 237 -16.37 11.31 6.60
N THR A 238 -17.18 12.32 6.31
CA THR A 238 -18.46 12.17 5.59
C THR A 238 -18.26 11.54 4.21
N GLU A 239 -17.30 12.06 3.43
CA GLU A 239 -17.00 11.53 2.09
C GLU A 239 -16.44 10.09 2.15
N VAL A 240 -15.55 9.79 3.09
CA VAL A 240 -14.99 8.45 3.29
C VAL A 240 -16.09 7.45 3.64
N GLY A 241 -16.98 7.75 4.58
CA GLY A 241 -18.08 6.85 4.95
C GLY A 241 -19.04 6.56 3.79
N ALA A 242 -19.26 7.53 2.91
CA ALA A 242 -20.15 7.39 1.76
C ALA A 242 -19.51 6.67 0.56
N PHE A 243 -18.24 6.95 0.26
CA PHE A 243 -17.61 6.52 -1.00
C PHE A 243 -16.46 5.51 -0.83
N ALA A 244 -15.86 5.43 0.36
CA ALA A 244 -14.67 4.64 0.65
C ALA A 244 -14.80 3.91 2.00
N LYS A 245 -15.94 3.26 2.24
CA LYS A 245 -16.29 2.66 3.55
C LYS A 245 -15.18 1.80 4.19
N PRO A 246 -14.44 0.93 3.47
CA PRO A 246 -13.35 0.17 4.08
C PRO A 246 -12.22 1.06 4.63
N PHE A 247 -11.96 2.19 3.98
CA PHE A 247 -10.94 3.16 4.39
C PHE A 247 -11.29 3.89 5.71
N GLU A 248 -12.56 3.94 6.09
CA GLU A 248 -13.01 4.58 7.33
C GLU A 248 -12.30 3.99 8.56
N LEU A 249 -12.00 2.69 8.54
CA LEU A 249 -11.30 1.98 9.61
C LEU A 249 -9.84 2.43 9.79
N LEU A 250 -9.24 3.04 8.77
CA LEU A 250 -7.82 3.44 8.76
C LEU A 250 -7.60 4.94 8.89
N LEU A 251 -8.64 5.75 8.67
CA LEU A 251 -8.51 7.20 8.61
C LEU A 251 -7.85 7.76 9.87
N GLY A 252 -8.29 7.31 11.05
CA GLY A 252 -7.72 7.74 12.34
C GLY A 252 -6.25 7.31 12.50
N GLN A 253 -5.93 6.05 12.16
CA GLN A 253 -4.57 5.53 12.24
C GLN A 253 -3.61 6.30 11.32
N ILE A 254 -4.01 6.57 10.08
CA ILE A 254 -3.20 7.34 9.12
C ILE A 254 -2.97 8.77 9.61
N GLN A 255 -4.02 9.43 10.12
CA GLN A 255 -3.91 10.78 10.67
C GLN A 255 -2.98 10.83 11.88
N GLN A 256 -3.05 9.83 12.76
CA GLN A 256 -2.16 9.73 13.92
C GLN A 256 -0.70 9.46 13.50
N ASP A 257 -0.49 8.45 12.65
CA ASP A 257 0.84 8.00 12.25
C ASP A 257 1.60 9.08 11.48
N TYR A 258 0.93 9.80 10.59
CA TYR A 258 1.58 10.88 9.84
C TYR A 258 1.53 12.22 10.56
N GLY A 259 0.48 12.50 11.32
CA GLY A 259 0.31 13.76 12.04
C GLY A 259 1.41 14.03 13.06
N GLN A 260 2.03 12.99 13.61
CA GLN A 260 3.18 13.15 14.52
C GLN A 260 4.33 13.94 13.89
N PHE A 261 4.47 13.94 12.56
CA PHE A 261 5.53 14.66 11.83
C PHE A 261 5.12 16.07 11.38
N ALA A 262 3.89 16.52 11.62
CA ALA A 262 3.40 17.77 11.06
C ALA A 262 4.20 18.99 11.55
N LEU A 263 4.83 19.71 10.62
CA LEU A 263 5.43 21.02 10.88
C LEU A 263 5.47 21.85 9.59
N ALA A 264 4.56 22.82 9.50
CA ALA A 264 4.45 23.69 8.33
C ALA A 264 5.63 24.66 8.20
N ASN A 265 6.02 24.95 6.95
CA ASN A 265 7.13 25.83 6.60
C ASN A 265 8.44 25.39 7.27
N SER A 266 8.71 24.08 7.23
CA SER A 266 9.80 23.41 7.95
C SER A 266 11.16 24.14 7.85
N ARG A 267 11.49 24.70 6.68
CA ARG A 267 12.76 25.42 6.43
C ARG A 267 12.88 26.78 7.12
N LYS A 268 11.76 27.35 7.58
CA LYS A 268 11.68 28.64 8.29
C LYS A 268 11.29 28.46 9.76
N ALA A 269 10.93 27.25 10.17
CA ALA A 269 10.56 26.93 11.53
C ALA A 269 11.80 26.97 12.46
N ASP A 270 11.54 26.91 13.77
CA ASP A 270 12.59 26.80 14.77
C ASP A 270 13.43 25.52 14.52
N PRO A 271 14.77 25.63 14.35
CA PRO A 271 15.62 24.49 14.07
C PRO A 271 15.54 23.39 15.13
N LYS A 272 15.37 23.73 16.42
CA LYS A 272 15.26 22.73 17.49
C LYS A 272 13.96 21.92 17.32
N THR A 273 12.84 22.58 17.02
CA THR A 273 11.58 21.89 16.69
C THR A 273 11.71 21.00 15.45
N VAL A 274 12.36 21.48 14.38
CA VAL A 274 12.60 20.67 13.17
C VAL A 274 13.39 19.40 13.50
N LEU A 275 14.47 19.52 14.28
CA LEU A 275 15.32 18.38 14.64
C LEU A 275 14.60 17.40 15.58
N LYS A 276 13.74 17.88 16.48
CA LYS A 276 12.84 17.01 17.26
C LYS A 276 11.93 16.18 16.36
N GLN A 277 11.31 16.81 15.37
CA GLN A 277 10.44 16.12 14.43
C GLN A 277 11.18 15.10 13.56
N GLN A 278 12.39 15.44 13.11
CA GLN A 278 13.25 14.50 12.39
C GLN A 278 13.71 13.33 13.27
N PHE A 279 13.84 13.53 14.58
CA PHE A 279 14.15 12.45 15.51
C PHE A 279 12.96 11.49 15.69
N LEU A 280 11.73 11.99 15.69
CA LEU A 280 10.54 11.12 15.63
C LEU A 280 10.53 10.28 14.35
N LEU A 281 10.84 10.89 13.20
CA LEU A 281 11.00 10.16 11.94
C LEU A 281 12.10 9.10 12.01
N LEU A 282 13.24 9.43 12.63
CA LEU A 282 14.34 8.48 12.81
C LEU A 282 13.89 7.27 13.63
N ARG A 283 13.21 7.49 14.76
CA ARG A 283 12.63 6.41 15.57
C ARG A 283 11.65 5.58 14.76
N TRP A 284 10.78 6.24 14.01
CA TRP A 284 9.81 5.57 13.15
C TRP A 284 10.47 4.67 12.10
N TYR A 285 11.58 5.10 11.47
CA TYR A 285 12.32 4.23 10.55
C TYR A 285 12.91 3.00 11.26
N VAL A 286 13.42 3.16 12.48
CA VAL A 286 13.92 2.02 13.27
C VAL A 286 12.77 1.07 13.63
N ASP A 287 11.66 1.59 14.13
CA ASP A 287 10.48 0.81 14.54
C ASP A 287 9.86 0.04 13.36
N LYS A 288 9.97 0.56 12.13
CA LYS A 288 9.52 -0.08 10.89
C LYS A 288 10.56 -0.99 10.23
N GLY A 289 11.75 -1.16 10.82
CA GLY A 289 12.81 -1.98 10.27
C GLY A 289 13.53 -1.38 9.05
N PHE A 290 13.38 -0.08 8.80
CA PHE A 290 14.06 0.63 7.70
C PHE A 290 15.44 1.12 8.11
N GLY A 291 16.34 0.18 8.40
CA GLY A 291 17.67 0.49 8.92
C GLY A 291 18.58 1.27 7.98
N ASP A 292 18.41 1.11 6.67
CA ASP A 292 19.10 1.90 5.66
C ASP A 292 18.72 3.38 5.73
N ARG A 293 17.41 3.67 5.79
CA ARG A 293 16.85 5.02 5.89
C ARG A 293 17.18 5.67 7.23
N ALA A 294 17.05 4.90 8.32
CA ALA A 294 17.41 5.33 9.66
C ALA A 294 18.88 5.75 9.73
N THR A 295 19.78 4.95 9.16
CA THR A 295 21.22 5.25 9.14
C THR A 295 21.54 6.53 8.38
N VAL A 296 20.97 6.69 7.17
CA VAL A 296 21.17 7.89 6.36
C VAL A 296 20.68 9.14 7.11
N LEU A 297 19.48 9.08 7.68
CA LEU A 297 18.92 10.20 8.43
C LEU A 297 19.73 10.50 9.69
N ALA A 298 20.11 9.49 10.48
CA ALA A 298 20.90 9.66 11.69
C ALA A 298 22.22 10.40 11.42
N ARG A 299 22.93 10.02 10.35
CA ARG A 299 24.20 10.67 9.95
C ARG A 299 24.00 12.14 9.65
N GLU A 300 22.96 12.50 8.89
CA GLU A 300 22.65 13.90 8.56
C GLU A 300 22.09 14.69 9.76
N TRP A 301 21.38 14.01 10.66
CA TRP A 301 20.78 14.60 11.85
C TRP A 301 21.85 15.04 12.85
N ILE A 302 22.86 14.22 13.12
CA ILE A 302 23.98 14.55 14.02
C ILE A 302 24.73 15.80 13.53
N VAL A 303 25.04 15.86 12.24
CA VAL A 303 25.66 17.05 11.63
C VAL A 303 24.78 18.28 11.84
N SER A 304 23.45 18.13 11.73
CA SER A 304 22.51 19.23 11.88
C SER A 304 22.41 19.73 13.33
N VAL A 305 22.39 18.82 14.30
CA VAL A 305 22.41 19.15 15.73
C VAL A 305 23.68 19.90 16.10
N LEU A 306 24.82 19.45 15.61
CA LEU A 306 26.10 20.08 15.92
C LEU A 306 26.28 21.43 15.22
N CYS A 307 25.67 21.62 14.04
CA CYS A 307 25.52 22.96 13.46
C CYS A 307 24.75 23.88 14.41
N LEU A 308 23.62 23.43 14.93
CA LEU A 308 22.79 24.22 15.85
C LEU A 308 23.56 24.56 17.14
N ALA A 309 24.27 23.60 17.72
CA ALA A 309 25.07 23.82 18.93
C ALA A 309 26.21 24.84 18.73
N GLN A 310 26.70 25.02 17.51
CA GLN A 310 27.67 26.05 17.15
C GLN A 310 27.04 27.34 16.60
N ASN A 311 25.73 27.54 16.79
CA ASN A 311 24.97 28.67 16.24
C ASN A 311 25.14 28.83 14.72
N ALA A 312 25.31 27.72 14.00
CA ALA A 312 25.48 27.67 12.56
C ALA A 312 24.19 27.21 11.87
N ASN A 313 23.91 27.76 10.68
CA ASN A 313 22.78 27.34 9.87
C ASN A 313 23.00 25.90 9.35
N TYR A 314 22.22 24.96 9.88
CA TYR A 314 22.29 23.53 9.52
C TYR A 314 21.92 23.23 8.06
N LEU A 315 21.29 24.15 7.33
CA LEU A 315 20.99 24.01 5.90
C LEU A 315 22.11 24.54 5.00
N ASN A 316 23.08 25.28 5.55
CA ASN A 316 24.18 25.83 4.77
C ASN A 316 25.25 24.77 4.52
N ARG A 317 25.54 24.50 3.24
CA ARG A 317 26.50 23.47 2.81
C ARG A 317 27.89 23.63 3.43
N ASP A 318 28.43 24.85 3.45
CA ASP A 318 29.80 25.08 3.92
C ASP A 318 29.89 24.95 5.44
N LYS A 319 28.86 25.39 6.17
CA LYS A 319 28.75 25.19 7.62
C LYS A 319 28.66 23.71 7.97
N ARG A 320 27.86 22.93 7.24
CA ARG A 320 27.78 21.47 7.42
C ARG A 320 29.13 20.81 7.16
N LYS A 321 29.82 21.18 6.08
CA LYS A 321 31.14 20.63 5.74
C LYS A 321 32.17 20.90 6.84
N LEU A 322 32.13 22.08 7.47
CA LEU A 322 32.99 22.40 8.61
C LEU A 322 32.73 21.47 9.81
N ILE A 323 31.47 21.19 10.14
CA ILE A 323 31.11 20.25 11.20
C ILE A 323 31.57 18.83 10.87
N GLU A 324 31.37 18.37 9.63
CA GLU A 324 31.83 17.04 9.20
C GLU A 324 33.35 16.88 9.30
N ASN A 325 34.11 17.92 8.93
CA ASN A 325 35.56 17.93 9.11
C ASN A 325 35.95 17.82 10.59
N GLN A 326 35.30 18.58 11.48
CA GLN A 326 35.55 18.50 12.92
C GLN A 326 35.25 17.11 13.49
N LEU A 327 34.17 16.47 13.05
CA LEU A 327 33.82 15.10 13.45
C LEU A 327 34.88 14.08 12.99
N ASN A 328 35.41 14.20 11.77
CA ASN A 328 36.48 13.33 11.29
C ASN A 328 37.78 13.51 12.08
N LEU A 329 38.13 14.75 12.41
CA LEU A 329 39.31 15.07 13.23
C LEU A 329 39.21 14.46 14.64
N ILE A 330 38.03 14.47 15.25
CA ILE A 330 37.82 13.83 16.57
C ILE A 330 38.00 12.30 16.49
N VAL A 331 37.57 11.67 15.39
CA VAL A 331 37.80 10.23 15.20
C VAL A 331 39.29 9.92 15.08
N GLU A 332 40.04 10.74 14.34
CA GLU A 332 41.50 10.60 14.22
C GLU A 332 42.20 10.79 15.56
N TRP A 333 41.81 11.83 16.31
CA TRP A 333 42.30 12.09 17.67
C TRP A 333 42.07 10.89 18.59
N GLN A 334 40.87 10.31 18.60
CA GLN A 334 40.57 9.16 19.44
C GLN A 334 41.43 7.95 19.12
N LYS A 335 41.73 7.71 17.84
CA LYS A 335 42.62 6.61 17.42
C LYS A 335 44.03 6.84 17.94
N GLN A 336 44.58 8.04 17.76
CA GLN A 336 45.94 8.39 18.17
C GLN A 336 46.14 8.36 19.68
N LYS A 337 45.15 8.80 20.47
CA LYS A 337 45.16 8.72 21.94
C LYS A 337 45.31 7.28 22.46
N GLY A 338 44.91 6.28 21.67
CA GLY A 338 45.07 4.86 22.00
C GLY A 338 46.48 4.31 21.76
N ASP A 339 47.29 4.95 20.92
CA ASP A 339 48.57 4.42 20.43
C ASP A 339 49.81 5.09 21.07
N ASP A 340 49.75 6.37 21.46
CA ASP A 340 50.77 7.02 22.31
C ASP A 340 50.28 8.41 22.79
N ALA A 341 50.17 8.62 24.11
CA ALA A 341 49.45 9.77 24.68
C ALA A 341 50.21 11.11 24.69
N ASP A 342 51.47 11.14 24.23
CA ASP A 342 52.39 12.27 24.45
C ASP A 342 52.73 13.11 23.19
N ILE A 343 52.10 12.89 22.02
CA ILE A 343 52.58 13.49 20.75
C ILE A 343 51.63 14.49 20.08
N VAL A 344 50.43 14.76 20.58
CA VAL A 344 49.49 15.66 19.85
C VAL A 344 49.07 16.87 20.66
N ASP A 345 49.74 18.01 20.41
CA ASP A 345 49.25 19.34 20.76
C ASP A 345 48.04 19.66 19.86
N TYR A 346 46.89 19.11 20.23
CA TYR A 346 45.65 19.28 19.51
C TYR A 346 44.79 20.30 20.25
N THR A 347 44.59 21.48 19.67
CA THR A 347 43.48 22.34 20.10
C THR A 347 42.19 21.58 19.79
N PRO A 348 41.41 21.13 20.79
CA PRO A 348 40.21 20.34 20.52
C PRO A 348 39.28 21.12 19.60
N PRO A 349 38.68 20.50 18.56
CA PRO A 349 37.85 21.24 17.62
C PRO A 349 36.71 21.92 18.38
N THR A 350 36.23 23.07 17.92
CA THR A 350 35.13 23.83 18.55
C THR A 350 33.89 23.01 18.90
N ILE A 351 33.67 21.86 18.25
CA ILE A 351 32.57 20.94 18.52
C ILE A 351 32.66 20.24 19.88
N THR A 352 33.83 20.19 20.52
CA THR A 352 34.01 19.61 21.86
C THR A 352 33.33 20.43 22.94
N THR A 353 33.04 21.71 22.70
CA THR A 353 32.27 22.53 23.64
C THR A 353 30.76 22.28 23.53
N ALA A 354 30.31 21.56 22.51
CA ALA A 354 28.91 21.27 22.24
C ALA A 354 28.44 19.89 22.75
N VAL A 355 29.36 19.04 23.22
CA VAL A 355 29.05 17.68 23.69
C VAL A 355 29.87 17.38 24.94
N THR A 356 29.23 16.79 25.95
CA THR A 356 29.87 16.45 27.23
C THR A 356 30.86 15.29 27.13
N ASP A 357 30.53 14.26 26.34
CA ASP A 357 31.38 13.09 26.11
C ASP A 357 31.89 13.03 24.66
N VAL A 358 33.03 13.67 24.43
CA VAL A 358 33.71 13.71 23.13
C VAL A 358 34.19 12.34 22.68
N GLU A 359 34.58 11.46 23.61
CA GLU A 359 35.05 10.11 23.27
C GLU A 359 33.90 9.23 22.82
N GLN A 360 32.75 9.32 23.47
CA GLN A 360 31.53 8.64 23.04
C GLN A 360 31.08 9.13 21.67
N LEU A 361 31.09 10.45 21.44
CA LEU A 361 30.77 11.02 20.12
C LEU A 361 31.70 10.48 19.02
N ALA A 362 33.01 10.42 19.30
CA ALA A 362 34.01 9.90 18.38
C ALA A 362 33.73 8.44 17.98
N LYS A 363 33.51 7.56 18.97
CA LYS A 363 33.21 6.13 18.73
C LYS A 363 31.93 5.96 17.94
N PHE A 364 30.88 6.68 18.37
CA PHE A 364 29.57 6.62 17.75
C PHE A 364 29.61 7.11 16.30
N TRP A 365 30.23 8.26 16.04
CA TRP A 365 30.38 8.81 14.69
C TRP A 365 31.19 7.90 13.78
N SER A 366 32.31 7.33 14.26
CA SER A 366 33.10 6.38 13.48
C SER A 366 32.24 5.18 13.06
N LYS A 367 31.56 4.54 14.02
CA LYS A 367 30.71 3.37 13.75
C LYS A 367 29.57 3.69 12.79
N LEU A 368 28.87 4.81 13.00
CA LEU A 368 27.78 5.25 12.13
C LEU A 368 28.26 5.56 10.70
N ARG A 369 29.43 6.21 10.57
CA ARG A 369 30.04 6.51 9.26
C ARG A 369 30.38 5.23 8.51
N ASP A 370 31.00 4.27 9.19
CA ASP A 370 31.41 3.00 8.56
C ASP A 370 30.18 2.19 8.14
N LEU A 371 29.12 2.19 8.96
CA LEU A 371 27.84 1.56 8.65
C LEU A 371 27.12 2.21 7.46
N ARG A 372 27.01 3.53 7.47
CA ARG A 372 26.42 4.30 6.36
C ARG A 372 27.19 4.06 5.06
N ASN A 373 28.51 4.04 5.11
CA ASN A 373 29.34 3.81 3.93
C ASN A 373 29.17 2.39 3.39
N ASP A 374 29.09 1.36 4.26
CA ASP A 374 28.79 -0.02 3.84
C ASP A 374 27.49 -0.10 3.03
N LEU A 375 26.41 0.50 3.55
CA LEU A 375 25.12 0.60 2.88
C LEU A 375 25.21 1.37 1.56
N ALA A 376 25.89 2.52 1.56
CA ALA A 376 25.98 3.39 0.39
C ALA A 376 26.83 2.77 -0.74
N HIS A 377 27.80 1.92 -0.39
CA HIS A 377 28.63 1.19 -1.35
C HIS A 377 28.08 -0.20 -1.68
N ALA A 378 26.92 -0.58 -1.13
CA ALA A 378 26.25 -1.86 -1.39
C ALA A 378 27.20 -3.07 -1.25
N GLU A 379 27.94 -3.11 -0.14
CA GLU A 379 28.90 -4.18 0.17
C GLU A 379 30.13 -4.28 -0.77
N MET A 380 30.29 -3.38 -1.74
CA MET A 380 31.40 -3.42 -2.72
C MET A 380 32.70 -2.84 -2.16
N ARG A 381 33.24 -3.45 -1.09
CA ARG A 381 34.50 -3.10 -0.42
C ARG A 381 35.20 -4.33 0.15
N GLU A 382 36.51 -4.24 0.41
CA GLU A 382 37.32 -5.38 0.92
C GLU A 382 36.84 -5.90 2.28
N GLU A 383 36.39 -5.00 3.17
CA GLU A 383 35.83 -5.34 4.47
C GLU A 383 34.38 -4.82 4.56
N SER A 384 33.40 -5.74 4.60
CA SER A 384 31.98 -5.41 4.71
C SER A 384 31.37 -5.82 6.06
N LEU A 385 30.25 -5.18 6.42
CA LEU A 385 29.43 -5.58 7.55
C LEU A 385 28.35 -6.56 7.09
N SER A 386 28.09 -7.61 7.86
CA SER A 386 26.96 -8.49 7.58
C SER A 386 25.63 -7.79 7.89
N ALA A 387 24.56 -8.16 7.16
CA ALA A 387 23.21 -7.64 7.39
C ALA A 387 22.77 -7.74 8.86
N VAL A 388 23.08 -8.85 9.55
CA VAL A 388 22.76 -9.05 10.97
C VAL A 388 23.46 -8.02 11.87
N LYS A 389 24.72 -7.67 11.58
CA LYS A 389 25.44 -6.64 12.35
C LYS A 389 24.83 -5.25 12.11
N LEU A 390 24.41 -4.96 10.88
CA LEU A 390 23.72 -3.71 10.53
C LEU A 390 22.41 -3.58 11.30
N GLU A 391 21.57 -4.62 11.24
CA GLU A 391 20.28 -4.68 11.93
C GLU A 391 20.45 -4.56 13.45
N THR A 392 21.39 -5.32 14.04
CA THR A 392 21.67 -5.28 15.48
C THR A 392 22.02 -3.87 15.93
N TYR A 393 22.86 -3.16 15.18
CA TYR A 393 23.24 -1.79 15.53
C TYR A 393 22.06 -0.83 15.44
N VAL A 394 21.29 -0.89 14.35
CA VAL A 394 20.13 0.00 14.14
C VAL A 394 19.10 -0.20 15.25
N ASN A 395 18.76 -1.45 15.57
CA ASN A 395 17.68 -1.79 16.50
C ASN A 395 18.08 -1.55 17.97
N ASN A 396 19.35 -1.80 18.32
CA ASN A 396 19.77 -1.81 19.73
C ASN A 396 20.59 -0.60 20.15
N GLU A 397 21.34 0.02 19.23
CA GLU A 397 22.37 1.01 19.58
C GLU A 397 22.08 2.40 19.00
N LEU A 398 21.47 2.52 17.81
CA LEU A 398 21.37 3.79 17.10
C LEU A 398 20.59 4.86 17.88
N ILE A 399 19.36 4.56 18.28
CA ILE A 399 18.50 5.50 19.02
C ILE A 399 19.07 5.78 20.42
N GLN A 400 19.58 4.75 21.10
CA GLN A 400 20.15 4.89 22.44
C GLN A 400 21.39 5.78 22.43
N GLY A 401 22.30 5.57 21.47
CA GLY A 401 23.51 6.36 21.33
C GLY A 401 23.22 7.83 21.00
N ILE A 402 22.27 8.10 20.10
CA ILE A 402 21.85 9.48 19.79
C ILE A 402 21.21 10.14 21.02
N THR A 403 20.36 9.40 21.76
CA THR A 403 19.70 9.91 22.97
C THR A 403 20.70 10.25 24.07
N ALA A 404 21.72 9.42 24.26
CA ALA A 404 22.79 9.66 25.23
C ALA A 404 23.63 10.89 24.88
N LEU A 405 23.92 11.10 23.59
CA LEU A 405 24.76 12.21 23.11
C LEU A 405 24.02 13.55 23.10
N PHE A 406 22.70 13.57 22.84
CA PHE A 406 21.93 14.80 22.60
C PHE A 406 20.60 14.88 23.38
N PRO A 407 20.61 14.68 24.71
CA PRO A 407 19.37 14.63 25.50
C PRO A 407 18.59 15.95 25.46
N GLU A 408 19.26 17.10 25.40
CA GLU A 408 18.61 18.43 25.42
C GLU A 408 17.86 18.80 24.12
N ILE A 409 18.23 18.15 23.00
CA ILE A 409 17.54 18.33 21.72
C ILE A 409 16.32 17.43 21.65
N ILE A 410 16.39 16.24 22.23
CA ILE A 410 15.33 15.21 22.16
C ILE A 410 14.26 15.44 23.22
N GLY A 411 14.66 15.81 24.44
CA GLY A 411 13.77 16.00 25.60
C GLY A 411 12.82 17.18 25.50
#